data_AF-A0A5A9FBM3-F1
#
_entry.id   AF-A0A5A9FBM3-F1
#
_cell.length_a   1.000
_cell.length_b   1.000
_cell.length_c   1.000
_cell.angle_alpha   90.00
_cell.angle_beta   90.00
_cell.angle_gamma   90.00
#
_symmetry.space_group_name_H-M   'P 1'
#
loop_
_entity.id
_entity.type
_entity.pdbx_description
1 polymer ?
#
loop_
_entity_poly.entity_id
_entity_poly.type
_entity_poly.pdbx_seq_one_letter_code
_entity_poly.pdbx_strand_id
1 'polypeptide(L)'
;MRRDSGSVRGDDTFLPPPDLDATVDRVLDGHAVPKSLRFAIDFLRQAPLKGGLWVYPGGTHTRDLLPALLARTDIRFRGLVDRDGADACASFGLPVTSPERIAARLGDDDQVLISHLHYEADLIGVLQSAGVPAERILPLYTGADYSAYCRDRVRPEVLLAQALPTGNLRQVRHVILRSSTTQVLSDQVLAGVFPPDRTLLIGSALQGTPIRSDIFPTLDLQGQLTVIPEILAAVRPKTLYVQSTFDGFFQYILIRRAGLPLDLIFEFWDSWLIGLDYLSLSELIEYFGMSEEFIRLGHSAESLLLQQAALIVSKRGGAWPEVLRQPHAPVMEYFVGIEESAPPAGVEMAAAGPGMPKRVAFASSMVVPGRLDRFPGLRINHEHLPLLAALSRSGAARITLFNGSDTGQPGSPFSGFAADVEAAGIAYHPRCPLEALRRTLAGFDYGWVRAAGNIRTRDHDVVIPATFSSYASAGLPVVIHDCLIHAAELVRRFDAGIVVSGSPSPDEIAALLRSADARRHREGAGRMLDWMRAHNHATADVLRIRFGQDTGNSFGQQE
;
A
#
# COMPACT_ATOMS: atom_id res chain seq x y z
N MET A 1 -7.61 -29.84 18.49
CA MET A 1 -6.19 -29.55 18.77
C MET A 1 -6.06 -28.07 19.06
N ARG A 2 -6.00 -27.69 20.35
CA ARG A 2 -5.65 -26.33 20.76
C ARG A 2 -4.16 -26.17 20.46
N ARG A 3 -3.81 -25.34 19.48
CA ARG A 3 -2.43 -24.81 19.42
C ARG A 3 -2.30 -23.92 20.64
N ASP A 4 -1.33 -24.21 21.50
CA ASP A 4 -0.83 -23.25 22.46
C ASP A 4 -0.51 -21.97 21.68
N SER A 5 -1.30 -20.94 21.89
CA SER A 5 -0.95 -19.57 21.54
C SER A 5 0.14 -19.15 22.51
N GLY A 6 1.34 -19.72 22.33
CA GLY A 6 2.55 -19.14 22.89
C GLY A 6 2.54 -17.69 22.45
N SER A 7 2.32 -16.78 23.40
CA SER A 7 2.55 -15.37 23.17
C SER A 7 3.98 -15.28 22.68
N VAL A 8 4.17 -15.00 21.40
CA VAL A 8 5.44 -14.48 20.90
C VAL A 8 5.59 -13.17 21.66
N ARG A 9 6.29 -13.21 22.78
CA ARG A 9 6.62 -12.02 23.55
C ARG A 9 7.38 -11.13 22.59
N GLY A 10 6.84 -9.93 22.34
CA GLY A 10 7.46 -8.88 21.52
C GLY A 10 8.71 -8.27 22.17
N ASP A 11 9.62 -9.13 22.65
CA ASP A 11 10.95 -8.77 23.15
C ASP A 11 12.04 -9.01 22.10
N ASP A 12 11.70 -9.50 20.90
CA ASP A 12 12.53 -9.26 19.72
C ASP A 12 12.41 -7.79 19.35
N THR A 13 12.98 -6.92 20.20
CA THR A 13 13.26 -5.54 19.84
C THR A 13 14.09 -5.63 18.57
N PHE A 14 13.51 -5.21 17.44
CA PHE A 14 14.24 -4.90 16.24
C PHE A 14 15.20 -3.77 16.60
N LEU A 15 16.35 -4.13 17.19
CA LEU A 15 17.44 -3.21 17.40
C LEU A 15 17.82 -2.67 16.03
N PRO A 16 18.11 -1.36 15.95
CA PRO A 16 18.63 -0.80 14.71
C PRO A 16 19.81 -1.65 14.24
N PRO A 17 19.99 -1.82 12.92
CA PRO A 17 21.16 -2.53 12.41
C PRO A 17 22.43 -1.95 13.04
N PRO A 18 23.39 -2.79 13.45
CA PRO A 18 24.59 -2.36 14.19
C PRO A 18 25.44 -1.34 13.41
N ASP A 19 25.24 -1.25 12.09
CA ASP A 19 25.80 -0.23 11.21
C ASP A 19 24.68 0.32 10.30
N LEU A 20 23.85 1.21 10.86
CA LEU A 20 22.74 1.83 10.14
C LEU A 20 23.21 2.54 8.87
N ASP A 21 24.39 3.17 8.91
CA ASP A 21 24.88 3.93 7.78
C ASP A 21 25.29 3.04 6.61
N ALA A 22 26.05 1.96 6.87
CA ALA A 22 26.40 1.00 5.82
C ALA A 22 25.18 0.26 5.26
N THR A 23 24.18 -0.05 6.10
CA THR A 23 22.92 -0.65 5.64
C THR A 23 22.16 0.31 4.71
N VAL A 24 22.09 1.60 5.04
CA VAL A 24 21.46 2.60 4.17
C VAL A 24 22.20 2.69 2.84
N ASP A 25 23.53 2.71 2.85
CA ASP A 25 24.34 2.79 1.62
C ASP A 25 24.07 1.59 0.70
N ARG A 26 24.05 0.37 1.25
CA ARG A 26 23.70 -0.85 0.49
C ARG A 26 22.31 -0.78 -0.13
N VAL A 27 21.30 -0.32 0.62
CA VAL A 27 19.94 -0.16 0.10
C VAL A 27 19.92 0.91 -0.99
N LEU A 28 20.65 2.02 -0.81
CA LEU A 28 20.72 3.10 -1.80
C LEU A 28 21.38 2.69 -3.11
N ASP A 29 22.40 1.83 -3.07
CA ASP A 29 23.00 1.27 -4.28
C ASP A 29 21.96 0.56 -5.15
N GLY A 30 21.03 -0.16 -4.51
CA GLY A 30 19.89 -0.78 -5.16
C GLY A 30 18.88 0.21 -5.77
N HIS A 31 18.90 1.47 -5.35
CA HIS A 31 17.94 2.53 -5.70
C HIS A 31 18.61 3.79 -6.26
N ALA A 32 19.83 3.66 -6.78
CA ALA A 32 20.62 4.78 -7.28
C ALA A 32 20.15 5.35 -8.63
N VAL A 33 19.30 4.60 -9.33
CA VAL A 33 18.88 4.84 -10.72
C VAL A 33 17.37 4.69 -10.85
N PRO A 34 16.73 5.33 -11.83
CA PRO A 34 15.30 5.17 -12.04
C PRO A 34 14.97 3.76 -12.52
N LYS A 35 13.95 3.17 -11.91
CA LYS A 35 13.34 1.88 -12.26
C LYS A 35 12.29 2.07 -13.36
N SER A 36 12.71 2.70 -14.45
CA SER A 36 11.85 3.12 -15.56
C SER A 36 11.85 2.09 -16.68
N LEU A 37 10.67 1.56 -17.03
CA LEU A 37 10.54 0.67 -18.19
C LEU A 37 11.05 1.33 -19.48
N ARG A 38 10.83 2.64 -19.66
CA ARG A 38 11.31 3.38 -20.83
C ARG A 38 12.83 3.38 -20.91
N PHE A 39 13.51 3.80 -19.84
CA PHE A 39 14.97 3.82 -19.82
C PHE A 39 15.58 2.43 -19.91
N ALA A 40 14.96 1.43 -19.27
CA ALA A 40 15.34 0.03 -19.42
C ALA A 40 15.28 -0.44 -20.88
N ILE A 41 14.18 -0.18 -21.59
CA ILE A 41 14.05 -0.51 -23.02
C ILE A 41 15.11 0.20 -23.86
N ASP A 42 15.30 1.50 -23.65
CA ASP A 42 16.26 2.29 -24.43
C ASP A 42 17.71 1.84 -24.17
N PHE A 43 18.04 1.49 -22.93
CA PHE A 43 19.33 0.89 -22.58
C PHE A 43 19.50 -0.48 -23.23
N LEU A 44 18.52 -1.39 -23.09
CA LEU A 44 18.60 -2.76 -23.59
C LEU A 44 18.70 -2.84 -25.12
N ARG A 45 18.26 -1.83 -25.85
CA ARG A 45 18.46 -1.71 -27.30
C ARG A 45 19.92 -1.56 -27.71
N GLN A 46 20.76 -1.02 -26.83
CA GLN A 46 22.16 -0.71 -27.11
C GLN A 46 23.15 -1.40 -26.16
N ALA A 47 22.66 -2.08 -25.12
CA ALA A 47 23.48 -2.79 -24.15
C ALA A 47 24.32 -3.88 -24.84
N PRO A 48 25.58 -4.12 -24.43
CA PRO A 48 26.47 -5.09 -25.05
C PRO A 48 26.16 -6.55 -24.60
N LEU A 49 24.90 -6.96 -24.75
CA LEU A 49 24.44 -8.33 -24.50
C LEU A 49 25.05 -9.29 -25.53
N LYS A 50 25.39 -10.52 -25.13
CA LYS A 50 26.07 -11.50 -25.98
C LYS A 50 25.38 -12.87 -25.89
N GLY A 51 25.56 -13.67 -26.94
CA GLY A 51 25.18 -15.08 -26.94
C GLY A 51 23.67 -15.30 -26.80
N GLY A 52 23.29 -16.37 -26.10
CA GLY A 52 21.90 -16.66 -25.80
C GLY A 52 21.42 -15.94 -24.54
N LEU A 53 20.23 -15.34 -24.56
CA LEU A 53 19.69 -14.58 -23.43
C LEU A 53 18.51 -15.28 -22.78
N TRP A 54 18.59 -15.46 -21.46
CA TRP A 54 17.46 -15.77 -20.58
C TRP A 54 17.06 -14.53 -19.77
N VAL A 55 15.80 -14.40 -19.38
CA VAL A 55 15.33 -13.29 -18.51
C VAL A 55 14.67 -13.84 -17.24
N TYR A 56 15.03 -13.31 -16.08
CA TYR A 56 14.53 -13.71 -14.76
C TYR A 56 14.00 -12.49 -13.97
N PRO A 57 12.74 -12.48 -13.45
CA PRO A 57 11.68 -13.47 -13.56
C PRO A 57 10.77 -13.31 -14.79
N GLY A 58 9.95 -14.32 -15.09
CA GLY A 58 8.98 -14.34 -16.18
C GLY A 58 7.70 -13.54 -15.89
N GLY A 59 7.84 -12.35 -15.29
CA GLY A 59 6.72 -11.52 -14.82
C GLY A 59 6.21 -10.48 -15.82
N THR A 60 5.29 -9.62 -15.36
CA THR A 60 4.71 -8.52 -16.15
C THR A 60 5.76 -7.51 -16.62
N HIS A 61 6.76 -7.21 -15.79
CA HIS A 61 7.84 -6.32 -16.20
C HIS A 61 8.63 -6.88 -17.38
N THR A 62 8.99 -8.17 -17.30
CA THR A 62 9.66 -8.89 -18.39
C THR A 62 8.82 -8.93 -19.66
N ARG A 63 7.51 -9.19 -19.54
CA ARG A 63 6.57 -9.11 -20.68
C ARG A 63 6.71 -7.80 -21.43
N ASP A 64 6.82 -6.69 -20.71
CA ASP A 64 6.88 -5.37 -21.31
C ASP A 64 8.28 -5.05 -21.91
N LEU A 65 9.33 -5.75 -21.48
CA LEU A 65 10.68 -5.67 -22.07
C LEU A 65 10.85 -6.57 -23.31
N LEU A 66 10.11 -7.67 -23.39
CA LEU A 66 10.27 -8.68 -24.45
C LEU A 66 10.25 -8.10 -25.87
N PRO A 67 9.36 -7.15 -26.25
CA PRO A 67 9.37 -6.60 -27.60
C PRO A 67 10.71 -5.96 -27.99
N ALA A 68 11.38 -5.29 -27.05
CA ALA A 68 12.67 -4.65 -27.30
C ALA A 68 13.81 -5.67 -27.41
N LEU A 69 13.78 -6.72 -26.58
CA LEU A 69 14.77 -7.79 -26.60
C LEU A 69 14.63 -8.68 -27.85
N LEU A 70 13.40 -9.05 -28.22
CA LEU A 70 13.13 -9.89 -29.40
C LEU A 70 13.39 -9.17 -30.74
N ALA A 71 13.39 -7.83 -30.74
CA ALA A 71 13.74 -7.04 -31.92
C ALA A 71 15.26 -6.99 -32.21
N ARG A 72 16.10 -7.42 -31.25
CA ARG A 72 17.56 -7.44 -31.43
C ARG A 72 18.01 -8.66 -32.23
N THR A 73 18.80 -8.42 -33.26
CA THR A 73 19.35 -9.47 -34.14
C THR A 73 20.70 -10.01 -33.67
N ASP A 74 21.34 -9.33 -32.73
CA ASP A 74 22.67 -9.64 -32.23
C ASP A 74 22.67 -10.52 -30.96
N ILE A 75 21.48 -10.85 -30.45
CA ILE A 75 21.28 -11.81 -29.35
C ILE A 75 20.35 -12.94 -29.80
N ARG A 76 20.48 -14.12 -29.17
CA ARG A 76 19.55 -15.23 -29.36
C ARG A 76 18.69 -15.40 -28.11
N PHE A 77 17.45 -14.94 -28.14
CA PHE A 77 16.55 -15.12 -27.01
C PHE A 77 16.25 -16.61 -26.77
N ARG A 78 16.52 -17.12 -25.56
CA ARG A 78 16.40 -18.53 -25.20
C ARG A 78 15.09 -18.87 -24.50
N GLY A 79 14.63 -17.99 -23.61
CA GLY A 79 13.48 -18.23 -22.78
C GLY A 79 13.47 -17.39 -21.52
N LEU A 80 12.62 -17.81 -20.58
CA LEU A 80 12.41 -17.16 -19.29
C LEU A 80 12.84 -18.08 -18.16
N VAL A 81 13.26 -17.50 -17.06
CA VAL A 81 13.40 -18.19 -15.78
C VAL A 81 12.24 -17.74 -14.89
N ASP A 82 11.60 -18.67 -14.20
CA ASP A 82 10.59 -18.34 -13.20
C ASP A 82 10.49 -19.45 -12.14
N ARG A 83 10.18 -19.09 -10.89
CA ARG A 83 10.07 -20.04 -9.77
C ARG A 83 9.06 -21.16 -10.02
N ASP A 84 7.98 -20.85 -10.76
CA ASP A 84 6.91 -21.81 -11.06
C ASP A 84 7.13 -22.49 -12.44
N GLY A 85 8.33 -22.35 -13.03
CA GLY A 85 8.68 -22.90 -14.33
C GLY A 85 8.77 -24.43 -14.35
N ALA A 86 7.71 -25.11 -14.79
CA ALA A 86 7.75 -26.52 -15.18
C ALA A 86 8.19 -26.67 -16.66
N ASP A 87 8.83 -27.79 -17.01
CA ASP A 87 9.45 -28.04 -18.33
C ASP A 87 8.51 -27.92 -19.55
N ALA A 88 7.20 -27.84 -19.34
CA ALA A 88 6.18 -27.74 -20.40
C ALA A 88 5.37 -26.43 -20.36
N CYS A 89 5.62 -25.51 -19.43
CA CYS A 89 4.86 -24.27 -19.33
C CYS A 89 5.53 -23.17 -20.17
N ALA A 90 4.86 -22.73 -21.23
CA ALA A 90 5.27 -21.54 -21.96
C ALA A 90 4.63 -20.30 -21.30
N SER A 91 5.43 -19.25 -21.07
CA SER A 91 4.94 -17.93 -20.67
C SER A 91 5.23 -16.95 -21.78
N PHE A 92 4.21 -16.17 -22.17
CA PHE A 92 4.29 -15.25 -23.32
C PHE A 92 4.74 -15.94 -24.64
N GLY A 93 4.43 -17.23 -24.80
CA GLY A 93 4.85 -18.04 -25.95
C GLY A 93 6.32 -18.48 -25.93
N LEU A 94 7.02 -18.28 -24.80
CA LEU A 94 8.44 -18.59 -24.63
C LEU A 94 8.63 -19.73 -23.62
N PRO A 95 9.67 -20.58 -23.79
CA PRO A 95 9.95 -21.64 -22.84
C PRO A 95 10.34 -21.04 -21.48
N VAL A 96 9.83 -21.64 -20.40
CA VAL A 96 10.17 -21.25 -19.03
C VAL A 96 10.95 -22.38 -18.36
N THR A 97 11.98 -22.05 -17.58
CA THR A 97 12.71 -22.99 -16.73
C THR A 97 12.73 -22.52 -15.29
N SER A 98 12.83 -23.45 -14.34
CA SER A 98 13.06 -23.09 -12.94
C SER A 98 14.51 -22.61 -12.71
N PRO A 99 14.76 -21.78 -11.67
CA PRO A 99 16.09 -21.32 -11.33
C PRO A 99 17.07 -22.48 -11.05
N GLU A 100 16.63 -23.57 -10.44
CA GLU A 100 17.46 -24.72 -10.06
C GLU A 100 17.98 -25.50 -11.29
N ARG A 101 17.34 -25.32 -12.44
CA ARG A 101 17.64 -26.05 -13.68
C ARG A 101 18.38 -25.21 -14.71
N ILE A 102 18.43 -23.89 -14.54
CA ILE A 102 18.97 -22.99 -15.56
C ILE A 102 20.46 -23.25 -15.82
N ALA A 103 21.25 -23.57 -14.80
CA ALA A 103 22.69 -23.83 -14.95
C ALA A 103 22.96 -24.96 -15.96
N ALA A 104 22.15 -26.02 -15.96
CA ALA A 104 22.26 -27.13 -16.92
C ALA A 104 21.79 -26.78 -18.35
N ARG A 105 21.09 -25.66 -18.52
CA ARG A 105 20.55 -25.19 -19.80
C ARG A 105 21.35 -24.06 -20.44
N LEU A 106 22.26 -23.43 -19.71
CA LEU A 106 23.11 -22.37 -20.23
C LEU A 106 24.18 -22.96 -21.15
N GLY A 107 24.21 -22.50 -22.40
CA GLY A 107 25.39 -22.67 -23.25
C GLY A 107 26.60 -21.87 -22.75
N ASP A 108 27.75 -22.07 -23.36
CA ASP A 108 29.02 -21.45 -22.91
C ASP A 108 29.02 -19.92 -22.93
N ASP A 109 28.26 -19.33 -23.84
CA ASP A 109 28.12 -17.86 -23.99
C ASP A 109 26.73 -17.35 -23.58
N ASP A 110 25.88 -18.20 -22.98
CA ASP A 110 24.52 -17.79 -22.61
C ASP A 110 24.55 -16.97 -21.30
N GLN A 111 23.71 -15.93 -21.24
CA GLN A 111 23.60 -14.99 -20.11
C GLN A 111 22.17 -15.00 -19.54
N VAL A 112 22.04 -14.60 -18.27
CA VAL A 112 20.75 -14.40 -17.59
C VAL A 112 20.60 -12.95 -17.19
N LEU A 113 19.69 -12.22 -17.87
CA LEU A 113 19.29 -10.87 -17.50
C LEU A 113 18.31 -10.93 -16.33
N ILE A 114 18.70 -10.36 -15.20
CA ILE A 114 17.81 -10.13 -14.08
C ILE A 114 17.10 -8.81 -14.33
N SER A 115 15.77 -8.87 -14.35
CA SER A 115 14.94 -7.69 -14.58
C SER A 115 13.81 -7.65 -13.56
N HIS A 116 14.14 -7.17 -12.37
CA HIS A 116 13.18 -6.99 -11.30
C HIS A 116 13.35 -5.60 -10.67
N LEU A 117 12.26 -4.90 -10.39
CA LEU A 117 12.35 -3.53 -9.86
C LEU A 117 12.96 -3.49 -8.45
N HIS A 118 12.88 -4.60 -7.70
CA HIS A 118 13.21 -4.66 -6.27
C HIS A 118 14.17 -5.75 -5.84
N TYR A 119 14.19 -6.89 -6.52
CA TYR A 119 14.73 -8.13 -5.95
C TYR A 119 15.89 -8.64 -6.79
N GLU A 120 16.59 -7.76 -7.52
CA GLU A 120 17.68 -8.23 -8.36
C GLU A 120 18.76 -8.93 -7.54
N ALA A 121 19.08 -8.40 -6.35
CA ALA A 121 20.03 -9.02 -5.43
C ALA A 121 19.61 -10.43 -4.99
N ASP A 122 18.34 -10.62 -4.61
CA ASP A 122 17.83 -11.93 -4.18
C ASP A 122 17.80 -12.92 -5.35
N LEU A 123 17.37 -12.46 -6.53
CA LEU A 123 17.32 -13.29 -7.74
C LEU A 123 18.73 -13.67 -8.22
N ILE A 124 19.71 -12.78 -8.09
CA ILE A 124 21.13 -13.09 -8.31
C ILE A 124 21.57 -14.21 -7.35
N GLY A 125 21.28 -14.08 -6.05
CA GLY A 125 21.61 -15.08 -5.05
C GLY A 125 21.03 -16.46 -5.37
N VAL A 126 19.75 -16.51 -5.78
CA VAL A 126 19.08 -17.75 -6.22
C VAL A 126 19.81 -18.40 -7.40
N LEU A 127 20.18 -17.63 -8.42
CA LEU A 127 20.90 -18.18 -9.58
C LEU A 127 22.31 -18.66 -9.22
N GLN A 128 23.02 -17.92 -8.35
CA GLN A 128 24.34 -18.32 -7.88
C GLN A 128 24.28 -19.61 -7.07
N SER A 129 23.28 -19.75 -6.18
CA SER A 129 23.02 -21.00 -5.45
C SER A 129 22.66 -22.16 -6.38
N ALA A 130 22.02 -21.89 -7.52
CA ALA A 130 21.75 -22.88 -8.56
C ALA A 130 22.97 -23.21 -9.45
N GLY A 131 24.13 -22.60 -9.20
CA GLY A 131 25.37 -22.87 -9.93
C GLY A 131 25.56 -22.05 -11.20
N VAL A 132 24.81 -20.96 -11.40
CA VAL A 132 25.06 -20.02 -12.50
C VAL A 132 26.29 -19.16 -12.17
N PRO A 133 27.31 -19.10 -13.04
CA PRO A 133 28.47 -18.26 -12.83
C PRO A 133 28.11 -16.76 -12.75
N ALA A 134 28.73 -16.03 -11.82
CA ALA A 134 28.40 -14.63 -11.54
C ALA A 134 28.56 -13.72 -12.76
N GLU A 135 29.57 -13.98 -13.59
CA GLU A 135 29.85 -13.26 -14.84
C GLU A 135 28.79 -13.46 -15.93
N ARG A 136 27.92 -14.46 -15.79
CA ARG A 136 26.77 -14.72 -16.69
C ARG A 136 25.47 -14.10 -16.18
N ILE A 137 25.45 -13.53 -14.98
CA ILE A 137 24.26 -12.92 -14.38
C ILE A 137 24.35 -11.41 -14.57
N LEU A 138 23.39 -10.84 -15.29
CA LEU A 138 23.36 -9.43 -15.65
C LEU A 138 22.21 -8.74 -14.91
N PRO A 139 22.44 -8.00 -13.80
CA PRO A 139 21.42 -7.13 -13.25
C PRO A 139 21.12 -5.98 -14.19
N LEU A 140 19.83 -5.71 -14.41
CA LEU A 140 19.42 -4.57 -15.21
C LEU A 140 19.56 -3.28 -14.41
N TYR A 141 18.91 -3.18 -13.25
CA TYR A 141 18.79 -1.91 -12.54
C TYR A 141 19.88 -1.66 -11.50
N THR A 142 20.53 -2.69 -10.98
CA THR A 142 21.71 -2.57 -10.10
C THR A 142 23.03 -2.72 -10.87
N GLY A 143 22.96 -2.94 -12.20
CA GLY A 143 24.12 -3.03 -13.07
C GLY A 143 24.82 -1.68 -13.27
N ALA A 144 26.16 -1.71 -13.26
CA ALA A 144 26.99 -0.51 -13.43
C ALA A 144 26.75 0.18 -14.79
N ASP A 145 26.53 -0.58 -15.85
CA ASP A 145 26.31 -0.04 -17.20
C ASP A 145 24.99 0.74 -17.31
N TYR A 146 23.91 0.22 -16.73
CA TYR A 146 22.62 0.92 -16.67
C TYR A 146 22.70 2.16 -15.78
N SER A 147 23.45 2.07 -14.68
CA SER A 147 23.72 3.23 -13.81
C SER A 147 24.47 4.34 -14.52
N ALA A 148 25.53 4.00 -15.27
CA ALA A 148 26.23 4.95 -16.12
C ALA A 148 25.30 5.55 -17.18
N TYR A 149 24.47 4.72 -17.83
CA TYR A 149 23.49 5.17 -18.82
C TYR A 149 22.49 6.20 -18.25
N CYS A 150 22.01 5.98 -17.03
CA CYS A 150 21.03 6.85 -16.37
C CYS A 150 21.63 8.14 -15.82
N ARG A 151 22.86 8.10 -15.29
CA ARG A 151 23.54 9.26 -14.67
C ARG A 151 23.60 10.48 -15.58
N ASP A 152 23.74 10.26 -16.89
CA ASP A 152 23.79 11.35 -17.87
C ASP A 152 22.41 11.90 -18.27
N ARG A 153 21.34 11.16 -18.00
CA ARG A 153 19.98 11.45 -18.48
C ARG A 153 19.05 11.93 -17.38
N VAL A 154 19.36 11.62 -16.13
CA VAL A 154 18.47 11.76 -14.98
C VAL A 154 19.22 12.53 -13.90
N ARG A 155 19.46 13.81 -14.17
CA ARG A 155 20.11 14.74 -13.25
C ARG A 155 19.05 15.52 -12.46
N PRO A 156 19.25 15.77 -11.15
CA PRO A 156 18.28 16.52 -10.35
C PRO A 156 17.88 17.87 -10.94
N GLU A 157 18.80 18.58 -11.57
CA GLU A 157 18.50 19.89 -12.19
C GLU A 157 17.57 19.74 -13.40
N VAL A 158 17.72 18.67 -14.18
CA VAL A 158 16.85 18.37 -15.32
C VAL A 158 15.47 17.97 -14.82
N LEU A 159 15.41 17.12 -13.80
CA LEU A 159 14.18 16.70 -13.14
C LEU A 159 13.42 17.90 -12.56
N LEU A 160 14.11 18.79 -11.87
CA LEU A 160 13.53 20.03 -11.31
C LEU A 160 13.06 20.99 -12.39
N ALA A 161 13.83 21.18 -13.47
CA ALA A 161 13.42 22.04 -14.58
C ALA A 161 12.17 21.51 -15.30
N GLN A 162 11.99 20.19 -15.36
CA GLN A 162 10.77 19.56 -15.91
C GLN A 162 9.56 19.76 -14.99
N ALA A 163 9.73 19.60 -13.68
CA ALA A 163 8.64 19.73 -12.71
C ALA A 163 8.25 21.19 -12.41
N LEU A 164 9.20 22.13 -12.54
CA LEU A 164 9.02 23.55 -12.24
C LEU A 164 9.42 24.41 -13.45
N PRO A 165 8.56 24.55 -14.47
CA PRO A 165 8.91 25.23 -15.72
C PRO A 165 9.31 26.70 -15.56
N THR A 166 8.85 27.37 -14.48
CA THR A 166 9.25 28.75 -14.18
C THR A 166 10.67 28.85 -13.62
N GLY A 167 11.30 27.72 -13.26
CA GLY A 167 12.66 27.62 -12.75
C GLY A 167 12.90 28.23 -11.36
N ASN A 168 11.89 28.84 -10.74
CA ASN A 168 12.05 29.52 -9.47
C ASN A 168 11.96 28.56 -8.29
N LEU A 169 13.02 27.79 -8.05
CA LEU A 169 13.10 26.83 -6.94
C LEU A 169 12.82 27.46 -5.57
N ARG A 170 13.17 28.74 -5.39
CA ARG A 170 12.98 29.47 -4.12
C ARG A 170 11.52 29.74 -3.78
N GLN A 171 10.60 29.59 -4.73
CA GLN A 171 9.17 29.74 -4.49
C GLN A 171 8.57 28.52 -3.76
N VAL A 172 9.22 27.37 -3.86
CA VAL A 172 8.74 26.14 -3.22
C VAL A 172 9.04 26.23 -1.72
N ARG A 173 7.97 26.26 -0.93
CA ARG A 173 8.02 26.30 0.54
C ARG A 173 7.72 24.96 1.18
N HIS A 174 6.97 24.12 0.48
CA HIS A 174 6.53 22.82 0.97
C HIS A 174 6.92 21.74 -0.04
N VAL A 175 7.37 20.60 0.47
CA VAL A 175 7.55 19.39 -0.33
C VAL A 175 6.66 18.30 0.25
N ILE A 176 5.91 17.63 -0.63
CA ILE A 176 5.22 16.39 -0.30
C ILE A 176 6.05 15.25 -0.87
N LEU A 177 6.61 14.39 -0.02
CA LEU A 177 7.32 13.19 -0.45
C LEU A 177 6.38 11.99 -0.31
N ARG A 178 6.09 11.30 -1.42
CA ARG A 178 5.09 10.22 -1.47
C ARG A 178 5.71 8.90 -1.95
N SER A 179 5.61 7.85 -1.14
CA SER A 179 6.09 6.49 -1.48
C SER A 179 5.02 5.57 -2.07
N SER A 180 3.74 5.94 -2.01
CA SER A 180 2.65 5.08 -2.46
C SER A 180 1.46 5.89 -2.95
N THR A 181 0.59 5.30 -3.78
CA THR A 181 -0.68 5.92 -4.18
C THR A 181 -1.74 5.88 -3.09
N THR A 182 -1.49 5.13 -2.03
CA THR A 182 -2.37 5.04 -0.86
C THR A 182 -1.99 6.14 0.13
N GLN A 183 -2.98 6.92 0.54
CA GLN A 183 -2.80 8.13 1.33
C GLN A 183 -3.93 8.31 2.34
N VAL A 184 -3.61 8.86 3.49
CA VAL A 184 -4.59 9.23 4.53
C VAL A 184 -5.28 10.53 4.13
N LEU A 185 -4.52 11.58 3.78
CA LEU A 185 -5.04 12.83 3.24
C LEU A 185 -4.99 12.82 1.71
N SER A 186 -6.10 13.23 1.07
CA SER A 186 -6.13 13.39 -0.38
C SER A 186 -5.40 14.66 -0.82
N ASP A 187 -4.96 14.71 -2.09
CA ASP A 187 -4.34 15.90 -2.69
C ASP A 187 -5.22 17.14 -2.54
N GLN A 188 -6.54 16.97 -2.61
CA GLN A 188 -7.51 18.05 -2.44
C GLN A 188 -7.46 18.65 -1.04
N VAL A 189 -7.35 17.81 0.00
CA VAL A 189 -7.21 18.24 1.39
C VAL A 189 -5.85 18.91 1.59
N LEU A 190 -4.79 18.30 1.06
CA LEU A 190 -3.44 18.86 1.13
C LEU A 190 -3.35 20.22 0.43
N ALA A 191 -4.08 20.44 -0.66
CA ALA A 191 -4.09 21.73 -1.37
C ALA A 191 -4.76 22.85 -0.55
N GLY A 192 -5.68 22.50 0.36
CA GLY A 192 -6.22 23.42 1.35
C GLY A 192 -5.24 23.76 2.47
N VAL A 193 -4.23 22.91 2.70
CA VAL A 193 -3.18 23.09 3.71
C VAL A 193 -1.96 23.79 3.10
N PHE A 194 -1.49 23.33 1.95
CA PHE A 194 -0.27 23.75 1.27
C PHE A 194 -0.62 24.36 -0.09
N PRO A 195 -0.31 25.65 -0.33
CA PRO A 195 -0.62 26.30 -1.61
C PRO A 195 0.03 25.57 -2.79
N PRO A 196 -0.73 25.18 -3.85
CA PRO A 196 -0.18 24.42 -4.97
C PRO A 196 0.96 25.11 -5.74
N ASP A 197 0.92 26.44 -5.81
CA ASP A 197 1.95 27.28 -6.45
C ASP A 197 3.28 27.32 -5.67
N ARG A 198 3.28 26.85 -4.43
CA ARG A 198 4.43 26.81 -3.51
C ARG A 198 4.79 25.42 -3.05
N THR A 199 4.17 24.39 -3.62
CA THR A 199 4.30 23.01 -3.18
C THR A 199 4.78 22.13 -4.32
N LEU A 200 5.83 21.36 -4.07
CA LEU A 200 6.33 20.35 -4.99
C LEU A 200 5.97 18.96 -4.44
N LEU A 201 5.36 18.12 -5.27
CA LEU A 201 5.20 16.71 -4.94
C LEU A 201 6.36 15.91 -5.55
N ILE A 202 7.01 15.10 -4.72
CA ILE A 202 8.06 14.17 -5.12
C ILE A 202 7.52 12.75 -4.95
N GLY A 203 7.32 12.07 -6.07
CA GLY A 203 6.96 10.66 -6.14
C GLY A 203 8.20 9.78 -6.05
N SER A 204 8.19 8.81 -5.15
CA SER A 204 9.33 7.90 -4.92
C SER A 204 8.89 6.46 -4.74
N ALA A 205 7.73 6.12 -5.31
CA ALA A 205 7.15 4.80 -5.15
C ALA A 205 8.08 3.71 -5.67
N LEU A 206 8.31 2.70 -4.81
CA LEU A 206 9.15 1.58 -5.18
C LEU A 206 8.42 0.72 -6.20
N GLN A 207 7.14 0.42 -5.98
CA GLN A 207 6.35 -0.56 -6.76
C GLN A 207 6.08 -0.18 -8.24
N GLY A 208 6.82 0.77 -8.81
CA GLY A 208 6.78 1.15 -10.23
C GLY A 208 5.50 1.84 -10.67
N THR A 209 4.57 2.06 -9.73
CA THR A 209 3.35 2.83 -10.00
C THR A 209 3.70 4.31 -10.00
N PRO A 210 3.54 5.02 -11.14
CA PRO A 210 3.84 6.43 -11.21
C PRO A 210 3.01 7.21 -10.20
N ILE A 211 3.68 8.05 -9.42
CA ILE A 211 2.99 8.99 -8.54
C ILE A 211 2.70 10.25 -9.33
N ARG A 212 1.45 10.68 -9.32
CA ARG A 212 0.97 11.88 -10.03
C ARG A 212 -0.03 12.62 -9.16
N SER A 213 -0.08 13.93 -9.36
CA SER A 213 -1.11 14.82 -8.84
C SER A 213 -1.61 15.71 -9.96
N ASP A 214 -2.93 15.90 -10.02
CA ASP A 214 -3.54 16.89 -10.90
C ASP A 214 -3.53 18.31 -10.28
N ILE A 215 -3.10 18.43 -9.01
CA ILE A 215 -3.09 19.68 -8.26
C ILE A 215 -1.67 20.21 -8.08
N PHE A 216 -0.74 19.34 -7.68
CA PHE A 216 0.64 19.73 -7.40
C PHE A 216 1.56 19.45 -8.60
N PRO A 217 2.48 20.37 -8.93
CA PRO A 217 3.64 20.05 -9.74
C PRO A 217 4.32 18.79 -9.19
N THR A 218 4.46 17.77 -10.03
CA THR A 218 4.90 16.44 -9.59
C THR A 218 6.21 16.06 -10.27
N LEU A 219 7.18 15.66 -9.45
CA LEU A 219 8.42 15.02 -9.86
C LEU A 219 8.37 13.54 -9.48
N ASP A 220 8.18 12.65 -10.46
CA ASP A 220 8.23 11.20 -10.24
C ASP A 220 9.67 10.69 -10.43
N LEU A 221 10.29 10.24 -9.33
CA LEU A 221 11.65 9.72 -9.29
C LEU A 221 11.75 8.27 -9.77
N GLN A 222 10.62 7.59 -9.97
CA GLN A 222 10.58 6.21 -10.47
C GLN A 222 11.47 5.27 -9.64
N GLY A 223 11.46 5.43 -8.31
CA GLY A 223 12.27 4.63 -7.38
C GLY A 223 13.74 5.01 -7.27
N GLN A 224 14.18 6.11 -7.90
CA GLN A 224 15.53 6.68 -7.71
C GLN A 224 15.58 7.52 -6.42
N LEU A 225 16.12 6.96 -5.34
CA LEU A 225 16.05 7.60 -4.03
C LEU A 225 17.27 8.49 -3.73
N THR A 226 18.39 8.22 -4.37
CA THR A 226 19.66 8.93 -4.13
C THR A 226 19.61 10.42 -4.50
N VAL A 227 18.67 10.83 -5.36
CA VAL A 227 18.50 12.23 -5.77
C VAL A 227 17.68 13.07 -4.79
N ILE A 228 16.99 12.45 -3.82
CA ILE A 228 16.12 13.16 -2.86
C ILE A 228 16.90 14.20 -2.05
N PRO A 229 18.06 13.90 -1.43
CA PRO A 229 18.83 14.89 -0.68
C PRO A 229 19.25 16.09 -1.54
N GLU A 230 19.66 15.87 -2.78
CA GLU A 230 20.09 16.92 -3.71
C GLU A 230 18.91 17.83 -4.09
N ILE A 231 17.75 17.24 -4.38
CA ILE A 231 16.52 17.99 -4.66
C ILE A 231 16.12 18.85 -3.45
N LEU A 232 16.11 18.27 -2.25
CA LEU A 232 15.76 18.99 -1.04
C LEU A 232 16.77 20.09 -0.71
N ALA A 233 18.06 19.88 -0.96
CA ALA A 233 19.10 20.88 -0.76
C ALA A 233 19.02 22.04 -1.77
N ALA A 234 18.56 21.77 -2.99
CA ALA A 234 18.33 22.77 -4.03
C ALA A 234 17.07 23.61 -3.74
N VAL A 235 15.98 22.97 -3.33
CA VAL A 235 14.69 23.60 -3.06
C VAL A 235 14.65 24.31 -1.71
N ARG A 236 15.27 23.71 -0.67
CA ARG A 236 15.27 24.17 0.73
C ARG A 236 13.87 24.46 1.27
N PRO A 237 12.97 23.46 1.29
CA PRO A 237 11.63 23.67 1.78
C PRO A 237 11.63 23.97 3.29
N LYS A 238 10.63 24.73 3.75
CA LYS A 238 10.36 24.96 5.18
C LYS A 238 9.70 23.73 5.80
N THR A 239 8.81 23.09 5.04
CA THR A 239 8.02 21.94 5.50
C THR A 239 8.22 20.75 4.57
N LEU A 240 8.37 19.58 5.16
CA LEU A 240 8.36 18.31 4.45
C LEU A 240 7.22 17.43 4.97
N TYR A 241 6.27 17.15 4.10
CA TYR A 241 5.15 16.26 4.37
C TYR A 241 5.46 14.89 3.76
N VAL A 242 5.76 13.90 4.59
CA VAL A 242 6.11 12.54 4.15
C VAL A 242 4.86 11.66 4.20
N GLN A 243 4.36 11.26 3.03
CA GLN A 243 3.29 10.26 2.86
C GLN A 243 3.90 8.91 2.52
N SER A 244 3.80 7.98 3.47
CA SER A 244 4.48 6.70 3.32
C SER A 244 3.60 5.51 3.68
N THR A 245 3.85 4.41 2.98
CA THR A 245 3.58 3.05 3.48
C THR A 245 4.85 2.49 4.10
N PHE A 246 4.79 1.27 4.65
CA PHE A 246 5.93 0.61 5.29
C PHE A 246 7.18 0.55 4.38
N ASP A 247 6.99 0.49 3.06
CA ASP A 247 8.06 0.47 2.06
C ASP A 247 8.78 1.80 1.85
N GLY A 248 8.29 2.92 2.37
CA GLY A 248 8.87 4.25 2.14
C GLY A 248 9.57 4.87 3.34
N PHE A 249 9.46 4.30 4.54
CA PHE A 249 9.93 4.98 5.75
C PHE A 249 11.42 5.28 5.75
N PHE A 250 12.24 4.41 5.18
CA PHE A 250 13.69 4.62 5.11
C PHE A 250 14.10 5.85 4.29
N GLN A 251 13.21 6.38 3.45
CA GLN A 251 13.42 7.67 2.78
C GLN A 251 13.67 8.80 3.79
N TYR A 252 13.13 8.68 5.00
CA TYR A 252 13.42 9.59 6.10
C TYR A 252 14.89 9.63 6.49
N ILE A 253 15.56 8.48 6.47
CA ILE A 253 16.99 8.43 6.81
C ILE A 253 17.80 9.25 5.78
N LEU A 254 17.37 9.26 4.52
CA LEU A 254 17.96 10.09 3.46
C LEU A 254 17.74 11.58 3.71
N ILE A 255 16.53 11.95 4.10
CA ILE A 255 16.18 13.33 4.47
C ILE A 255 17.06 13.80 5.63
N ARG A 256 17.27 12.95 6.64
CA ARG A 256 18.13 13.27 7.79
C ARG A 256 19.58 13.47 7.41
N ARG A 257 20.12 12.64 6.51
CA ARG A 257 21.47 12.81 5.97
C ARG A 257 21.66 14.12 5.21
N ALA A 258 20.60 14.68 4.62
CA ALA A 258 20.66 16.00 4.00
C ALA A 258 20.88 17.15 5.01
N GLY A 259 20.62 16.91 6.31
CA GLY A 259 20.93 17.87 7.38
C GLY A 259 20.12 19.18 7.32
N LEU A 260 18.94 19.15 6.69
CA LEU A 260 18.11 20.34 6.49
C LEU A 260 17.26 20.64 7.74
N PRO A 261 17.18 21.91 8.20
CA PRO A 261 16.30 22.32 9.27
C PRO A 261 14.88 22.53 8.72
N LEU A 262 14.04 21.49 8.78
CA LEU A 262 12.68 21.51 8.24
C LEU A 262 11.65 21.01 9.27
N ASP A 263 10.43 21.51 9.14
CA ASP A 263 9.28 20.98 9.87
C ASP A 263 8.82 19.69 9.18
N LEU A 264 8.98 18.57 9.87
CA LEU A 264 8.60 17.26 9.36
C LEU A 264 7.18 16.90 9.79
N ILE A 265 6.31 16.63 8.83
CA ILE A 265 5.00 16.04 9.08
C ILE A 265 5.02 14.63 8.52
N PHE A 266 4.70 13.65 9.35
CA PHE A 266 4.74 12.25 8.97
C PHE A 266 3.31 11.69 8.87
N GLU A 267 2.92 11.31 7.66
CA GLU A 267 1.70 10.56 7.38
C GLU A 267 2.05 9.12 7.05
N PHE A 268 1.50 8.16 7.79
CA PHE A 268 1.64 6.74 7.44
C PHE A 268 0.30 6.03 7.33
N TRP A 269 0.18 5.27 6.24
CA TRP A 269 -0.99 4.45 5.97
C TRP A 269 -0.98 3.16 6.81
N ASP A 270 0.14 2.45 6.80
CA ASP A 270 0.42 1.21 7.55
C ASP A 270 1.76 1.35 8.28
N SER A 271 2.02 0.53 9.29
CA SER A 271 3.14 0.68 10.25
C SER A 271 3.91 -0.63 10.42
N TRP A 272 5.25 -0.60 10.48
CA TRP A 272 6.05 -1.81 10.79
C TRP A 272 5.92 -2.21 12.26
N LEU A 273 5.83 -1.23 13.16
CA LEU A 273 5.64 -1.46 14.60
C LEU A 273 4.41 -2.33 14.90
N ILE A 274 3.45 -2.31 13.99
CA ILE A 274 2.21 -3.07 14.08
C ILE A 274 2.17 -4.24 13.10
N GLY A 275 2.81 -4.11 11.93
CA GLY A 275 2.98 -5.18 10.92
C GLY A 275 3.52 -6.48 11.51
N LEU A 276 4.42 -6.35 12.48
CA LEU A 276 5.05 -7.47 13.19
C LEU A 276 4.12 -8.16 14.20
N ASP A 277 2.98 -7.57 14.56
CA ASP A 277 2.00 -8.21 15.46
C ASP A 277 1.21 -9.33 14.74
N TYR A 278 1.17 -9.35 13.40
CA TYR A 278 0.38 -10.34 12.63
C TYR A 278 1.11 -11.04 11.49
N LEU A 279 2.28 -10.58 11.05
CA LEU A 279 3.10 -11.27 10.07
C LEU A 279 4.46 -11.62 10.67
N SER A 280 4.83 -12.88 10.55
CA SER A 280 6.22 -13.30 10.79
C SER A 280 7.16 -12.58 9.83
N LEU A 281 8.43 -12.43 10.21
CA LEU A 281 9.46 -11.89 9.32
C LEU A 281 9.48 -12.65 7.98
N SER A 282 9.34 -13.98 8.00
CA SER A 282 9.22 -14.80 6.79
C SER A 282 8.01 -14.43 5.93
N GLU A 283 6.84 -14.15 6.52
CA GLU A 283 5.66 -13.73 5.77
C GLU A 283 5.82 -12.31 5.21
N LEU A 284 6.48 -11.40 5.93
CA LEU A 284 6.81 -10.08 5.41
C LEU A 284 7.77 -10.18 4.22
N ILE A 285 8.81 -11.01 4.33
CA ILE A 285 9.76 -11.28 3.24
C ILE A 285 9.03 -11.91 2.06
N GLU A 286 8.19 -12.92 2.26
CA GLU A 286 7.54 -13.62 1.14
C GLU A 286 6.43 -12.78 0.49
N TYR A 287 5.65 -12.03 1.28
CA TYR A 287 4.51 -11.27 0.79
C TYR A 287 4.91 -9.95 0.15
N PHE A 288 5.80 -9.20 0.81
CA PHE A 288 6.29 -7.92 0.31
C PHE A 288 7.59 -8.05 -0.47
N GLY A 289 8.15 -9.27 -0.57
CA GLY A 289 9.43 -9.55 -1.21
C GLY A 289 10.64 -8.87 -0.57
N MET A 290 10.48 -8.18 0.56
CA MET A 290 11.54 -7.35 1.13
C MET A 290 12.59 -8.20 1.82
N SER A 291 13.86 -7.82 1.72
CA SER A 291 14.92 -8.47 2.51
C SER A 291 14.74 -8.18 4.00
N GLU A 292 15.26 -9.05 4.86
CA GLU A 292 15.29 -8.82 6.31
C GLU A 292 15.97 -7.48 6.65
N GLU A 293 17.07 -7.15 5.97
CA GLU A 293 17.77 -5.89 6.14
C GLU A 293 16.87 -4.68 5.83
N PHE A 294 16.09 -4.76 4.76
CA PHE A 294 15.15 -3.70 4.37
C PHE A 294 14.04 -3.52 5.42
N ILE A 295 13.52 -4.62 5.98
CA ILE A 295 12.50 -4.59 7.04
C ILE A 295 13.08 -3.95 8.32
N ARG A 296 14.29 -4.35 8.73
CA ARG A 296 15.02 -3.75 9.88
C ARG A 296 15.26 -2.26 9.69
N LEU A 297 15.63 -1.86 8.47
CA LEU A 297 15.83 -0.46 8.12
C LEU A 297 14.52 0.34 8.19
N GLY A 298 13.43 -0.20 7.62
CA GLY A 298 12.10 0.39 7.66
C GLY A 298 11.59 0.60 9.09
N HIS A 299 11.78 -0.38 9.97
CA HIS A 299 11.41 -0.30 11.38
C HIS A 299 12.22 0.78 12.13
N SER A 300 13.53 0.84 11.86
CA SER A 300 14.41 1.85 12.43
C SER A 300 14.02 3.25 11.98
N ALA A 301 13.72 3.41 10.69
CA ALA A 301 13.28 4.66 10.11
C ALA A 301 11.94 5.14 10.68
N GLU A 302 10.97 4.23 10.84
CA GLU A 302 9.68 4.53 11.49
C GLU A 302 9.88 5.01 12.92
N SER A 303 10.73 4.32 13.69
CA SER A 303 11.02 4.71 15.08
C SER A 303 11.62 6.12 15.16
N LEU A 304 12.56 6.43 14.27
CA LEU A 304 13.15 7.77 14.17
C LEU A 304 12.15 8.84 13.73
N LEU A 305 11.27 8.51 12.77
CA LEU A 305 10.18 9.38 12.31
C LEU A 305 9.25 9.76 13.47
N LEU A 306 8.82 8.78 14.25
CA LEU A 306 7.91 9.00 15.39
C LEU A 306 8.53 9.86 16.50
N GLN A 307 9.86 9.83 16.64
CA GLN A 307 10.59 10.63 17.63
C GLN A 307 10.86 12.06 17.17
N GLN A 308 10.96 12.30 15.86
CA GLN A 308 11.48 13.55 15.30
C GLN A 308 10.47 14.35 14.48
N ALA A 309 9.32 13.75 14.14
CA ALA A 309 8.25 14.47 13.48
C ALA A 309 7.76 15.66 14.34
N ALA A 310 7.46 16.77 13.70
CA ALA A 310 6.76 17.89 14.33
C ALA A 310 5.26 17.57 14.53
N LEU A 311 4.73 16.67 13.68
CA LEU A 311 3.36 16.19 13.72
C LEU A 311 3.25 14.83 13.03
N ILE A 312 2.40 13.95 13.56
CA ILE A 312 2.04 12.68 12.94
C ILE A 312 0.57 12.70 12.52
N VAL A 313 0.27 12.22 11.31
CA VAL A 313 -1.10 12.07 10.80
C VAL A 313 -1.34 10.60 10.44
N SER A 314 -2.46 10.03 10.90
CA SER A 314 -2.77 8.62 10.64
C SER A 314 -4.26 8.34 10.63
N LYS A 315 -4.65 7.18 10.06
CA LYS A 315 -5.99 6.60 10.17
C LYS A 315 -6.27 5.92 11.52
N ARG A 316 -5.36 6.09 12.48
CA ARG A 316 -5.41 5.50 13.82
C ARG A 316 -5.80 6.56 14.84
N GLY A 317 -6.70 6.18 15.74
CA GLY A 317 -7.21 7.03 16.81
C GLY A 317 -7.31 6.25 18.13
N GLY A 318 -8.13 6.74 19.05
CA GLY A 318 -8.35 6.10 20.35
C GLY A 318 -7.05 6.03 21.18
N ALA A 319 -6.71 4.84 21.68
CA ALA A 319 -5.54 4.58 22.52
C ALA A 319 -4.18 4.64 21.77
N TRP A 320 -4.16 5.19 20.56
CA TRP A 320 -2.96 5.22 19.71
C TRP A 320 -1.71 5.84 20.37
N PRO A 321 -1.79 6.97 21.10
CA PRO A 321 -0.62 7.50 21.83
C PRO A 321 -0.02 6.52 22.85
N GLU A 322 -0.85 5.65 23.45
CA GLU A 322 -0.41 4.62 24.39
C GLU A 322 0.30 3.46 23.67
N VAL A 323 -0.22 3.07 22.50
CA VAL A 323 0.39 2.04 21.64
C VAL A 323 1.77 2.46 21.15
N LEU A 324 1.96 3.75 20.86
CA LEU A 324 3.24 4.34 20.47
C LEU A 324 4.25 4.49 21.62
N ARG A 325 3.86 4.19 22.87
CA ARG A 325 4.74 4.28 24.06
C ARG A 325 5.51 5.61 24.16
N GLN A 326 4.76 6.73 24.13
CA GLN A 326 5.23 8.13 24.18
C GLN A 326 5.85 8.66 22.87
N PRO A 327 5.03 8.98 21.85
CA PRO A 327 5.52 9.79 20.74
C PRO A 327 5.91 11.19 21.25
N HIS A 328 7.05 11.71 20.80
CA HIS A 328 7.43 13.10 21.08
C HIS A 328 6.55 14.09 20.30
N ALA A 329 5.97 13.65 19.18
CA ALA A 329 5.12 14.44 18.31
C ALA A 329 3.63 14.30 18.68
N PRO A 330 2.82 15.37 18.54
CA PRO A 330 1.37 15.24 18.55
C PRO A 330 0.91 14.33 17.41
N VAL A 331 -0.06 13.47 17.70
CA VAL A 331 -0.67 12.57 16.71
C VAL A 331 -2.09 13.01 16.41
N MET A 332 -2.43 13.08 15.13
CA MET A 332 -3.74 13.47 14.65
C MET A 332 -4.38 12.32 13.87
N GLU A 333 -5.57 11.95 14.33
CA GLU A 333 -6.44 11.05 13.59
C GLU A 333 -7.06 11.79 12.39
N TYR A 334 -7.09 11.12 11.25
CA TYR A 334 -7.83 11.54 10.07
C TYR A 334 -8.60 10.37 9.45
N PHE A 335 -9.89 10.58 9.20
CA PHE A 335 -10.76 9.56 8.61
C PHE A 335 -10.65 9.55 7.09
N VAL A 336 -9.90 8.59 6.56
CA VAL A 336 -9.64 8.45 5.12
C VAL A 336 -10.93 8.42 4.29
N GLY A 337 -10.97 9.20 3.20
CA GLY A 337 -12.07 9.18 2.24
C GLY A 337 -13.38 9.80 2.75
N ILE A 338 -13.40 10.37 3.95
CA ILE A 338 -14.51 11.17 4.45
C ILE A 338 -14.30 12.62 4.00
N GLU A 339 -14.82 12.93 2.81
CA GLU A 339 -14.74 14.25 2.17
C GLU A 339 -16.09 14.99 2.24
N GLU A 340 -16.09 16.30 1.98
CA GLU A 340 -17.27 17.18 2.02
C GLU A 340 -18.36 16.82 1.00
N SER A 341 -18.00 16.09 -0.07
CA SER A 341 -18.97 15.70 -1.09
C SER A 341 -20.13 14.96 -0.42
N ALA A 342 -21.34 15.47 -0.62
CA ALA A 342 -22.56 14.82 -0.17
C ALA A 342 -22.54 13.35 -0.62
N PRO A 343 -23.09 12.41 0.18
CA PRO A 343 -23.25 11.04 -0.29
C PRO A 343 -23.90 11.10 -1.68
N PRO A 344 -23.43 10.31 -2.66
CA PRO A 344 -24.05 10.30 -3.97
C PRO A 344 -25.56 10.16 -3.79
N ALA A 345 -26.35 11.00 -4.45
CA ALA A 345 -27.81 10.86 -4.45
C ALA A 345 -28.14 9.48 -5.00
N GLY A 346 -28.30 8.52 -4.10
CA GLY A 346 -28.66 7.15 -4.41
C GLY A 346 -30.16 7.08 -4.66
N VAL A 347 -30.59 6.04 -5.37
CA VAL A 347 -31.99 5.62 -5.30
C VAL A 347 -32.26 5.31 -3.83
N GLU A 348 -33.08 6.12 -3.16
CA GLU A 348 -33.59 5.80 -1.83
C GLU A 348 -34.41 4.52 -1.95
N MET A 349 -33.76 3.38 -1.74
CA MET A 349 -34.47 2.13 -1.56
C MET A 349 -34.99 2.09 -0.14
N ALA A 350 -36.28 1.77 0.02
CA ALA A 350 -36.87 1.54 1.34
C ALA A 350 -35.97 0.58 2.13
N ALA A 351 -35.57 0.99 3.33
CA ALA A 351 -34.81 0.16 4.25
C ALA A 351 -35.60 -1.12 4.53
N ALA A 352 -34.93 -2.27 4.57
CA ALA A 352 -35.60 -3.51 4.92
C ALA A 352 -36.16 -3.41 6.35
N GLY A 353 -37.47 -3.61 6.49
CA GLY A 353 -38.14 -3.65 7.79
C GLY A 353 -37.68 -4.81 8.68
N PRO A 354 -38.10 -4.85 9.95
CA PRO A 354 -37.87 -6.00 10.83
C PRO A 354 -38.37 -7.31 10.21
N GLY A 355 -37.62 -8.40 10.37
CA GLY A 355 -37.98 -9.73 9.83
C GLY A 355 -37.73 -9.94 8.33
N MET A 356 -37.43 -8.88 7.55
CA MET A 356 -37.04 -9.01 6.14
C MET A 356 -35.53 -9.31 6.01
N PRO A 357 -35.11 -10.10 5.00
CA PRO A 357 -33.69 -10.33 4.72
C PRO A 357 -32.95 -9.02 4.49
N LYS A 358 -31.85 -8.79 5.21
CA LYS A 358 -31.04 -7.57 5.04
C LYS A 358 -30.09 -7.70 3.85
N ARG A 359 -29.92 -6.64 3.07
CA ARG A 359 -28.91 -6.57 2.01
C ARG A 359 -27.58 -6.17 2.63
N VAL A 360 -26.57 -7.03 2.49
CA VAL A 360 -25.26 -6.85 3.12
C VAL A 360 -24.17 -6.78 2.06
N ALA A 361 -23.43 -5.68 2.03
CA ALA A 361 -22.25 -5.53 1.19
C ALA A 361 -21.01 -6.03 1.95
N PHE A 362 -20.15 -6.79 1.28
CA PHE A 362 -18.85 -7.20 1.80
C PHE A 362 -17.76 -6.84 0.79
N ALA A 363 -17.08 -5.72 1.01
CA ALA A 363 -15.98 -5.24 0.18
C ALA A 363 -14.64 -5.65 0.77
N SER A 364 -13.82 -6.36 -0.01
CA SER A 364 -12.49 -6.81 0.40
C SER A 364 -11.55 -7.01 -0.79
N SER A 365 -10.24 -6.99 -0.52
CA SER A 365 -9.22 -7.42 -1.46
C SER A 365 -8.93 -8.91 -1.23
N MET A 366 -9.43 -9.79 -2.10
CA MET A 366 -9.23 -11.23 -1.95
C MET A 366 -7.85 -11.64 -2.48
N VAL A 367 -7.22 -12.62 -1.84
CA VAL A 367 -6.03 -13.28 -2.39
C VAL A 367 -6.50 -14.37 -3.35
N VAL A 368 -5.79 -14.54 -4.46
CA VAL A 368 -6.04 -15.63 -5.42
C VAL A 368 -6.01 -16.97 -4.67
N PRO A 369 -7.05 -17.83 -4.78
CA PRO A 369 -7.15 -19.05 -3.97
C PRO A 369 -5.91 -19.95 -4.05
N GLY A 370 -5.32 -20.12 -5.23
CA GLY A 370 -4.11 -20.93 -5.44
C GLY A 370 -2.85 -20.40 -4.72
N ARG A 371 -2.92 -19.22 -4.07
CA ARG A 371 -1.83 -18.64 -3.28
C ARG A 371 -2.10 -18.65 -1.77
N LEU A 372 -3.27 -19.14 -1.32
CA LEU A 372 -3.64 -19.10 0.09
C LEU A 372 -2.74 -19.93 1.00
N ASP A 373 -2.14 -21.00 0.48
CA ASP A 373 -1.19 -21.84 1.23
C ASP A 373 0.13 -21.12 1.49
N ARG A 374 0.51 -20.18 0.60
CA ARG A 374 1.72 -19.38 0.72
C ARG A 374 1.54 -18.17 1.66
N PHE A 375 0.30 -17.72 1.89
CA PHE A 375 0.01 -16.54 2.69
C PHE A 375 -1.06 -16.81 3.75
N PRO A 376 -0.74 -17.58 4.81
CA PRO A 376 -1.73 -17.97 5.81
C PRO A 376 -2.35 -16.76 6.53
N GLY A 377 -1.58 -15.70 6.81
CA GLY A 377 -2.12 -14.44 7.36
C GLY A 377 -3.18 -13.76 6.49
N LEU A 378 -3.23 -14.04 5.18
CA LEU A 378 -4.22 -13.47 4.25
C LEU A 378 -5.43 -14.35 4.01
N ARG A 379 -5.43 -15.58 4.54
CA ARG A 379 -6.60 -16.49 4.52
C ARG A 379 -7.79 -15.91 5.27
N ILE A 380 -7.54 -14.99 6.20
CA ILE A 380 -8.55 -14.28 6.96
C ILE A 380 -9.68 -13.68 6.10
N ASN A 381 -9.38 -13.30 4.85
CA ASN A 381 -10.39 -12.81 3.90
C ASN A 381 -11.36 -13.90 3.43
N HIS A 382 -10.88 -15.14 3.33
CA HIS A 382 -11.65 -16.32 2.92
C HIS A 382 -12.36 -16.99 4.09
N GLU A 383 -11.85 -16.85 5.32
CA GLU A 383 -12.42 -17.44 6.53
C GLU A 383 -13.84 -16.96 6.86
N HIS A 384 -14.23 -15.77 6.38
CA HIS A 384 -15.60 -15.25 6.56
C HIS A 384 -16.61 -15.84 5.57
N LEU A 385 -16.17 -16.41 4.44
CA LEU A 385 -17.08 -16.89 3.40
C LEU A 385 -18.05 -17.98 3.88
N PRO A 386 -17.65 -18.97 4.71
CA PRO A 386 -18.57 -19.96 5.25
C PRO A 386 -19.70 -19.34 6.09
N LEU A 387 -19.38 -18.32 6.90
CA LEU A 387 -20.36 -17.59 7.70
C LEU A 387 -21.32 -16.81 6.79
N LEU A 388 -20.80 -16.04 5.84
CA LEU A 388 -21.62 -15.29 4.88
C LEU A 388 -22.53 -16.24 4.09
N ALA A 389 -22.03 -17.38 3.64
CA ALA A 389 -22.81 -18.36 2.92
C ALA A 389 -23.92 -18.98 3.80
N ALA A 390 -23.66 -19.21 5.09
CA ALA A 390 -24.68 -19.67 6.03
C ALA A 390 -25.79 -18.62 6.25
N LEU A 391 -25.42 -17.34 6.36
CA LEU A 391 -26.38 -16.23 6.46
C LEU A 391 -27.23 -16.08 5.19
N SER A 392 -26.65 -16.30 4.02
CA SER A 392 -27.38 -16.30 2.75
C SER A 392 -28.36 -17.48 2.66
N ARG A 393 -27.89 -18.70 2.94
CA ARG A 393 -28.74 -19.91 2.91
C ARG A 393 -29.90 -19.89 3.90
N SER A 394 -29.70 -19.31 5.09
CA SER A 394 -30.77 -19.16 6.09
C SER A 394 -31.81 -18.09 5.70
N GLY A 395 -31.58 -17.33 4.63
CA GLY A 395 -32.43 -16.22 4.21
C GLY A 395 -32.33 -15.01 5.14
N ALA A 396 -31.39 -14.98 6.10
CA ALA A 396 -31.22 -13.85 7.01
C ALA A 396 -30.64 -12.61 6.28
N ALA A 397 -29.80 -12.84 5.27
CA ALA A 397 -29.16 -11.79 4.50
C ALA A 397 -29.10 -12.12 3.01
N ARG A 398 -29.12 -11.08 2.16
CA ARG A 398 -28.70 -11.13 0.75
C ARG A 398 -27.34 -10.49 0.66
N ILE A 399 -26.32 -11.28 0.33
CA ILE A 399 -24.92 -10.84 0.43
C ILE A 399 -24.35 -10.58 -0.95
N THR A 400 -23.60 -9.49 -1.07
CA THR A 400 -22.79 -9.19 -2.26
C THR A 400 -21.33 -8.99 -1.87
N LEU A 401 -20.43 -9.80 -2.44
CA LEU A 401 -18.99 -9.68 -2.31
C LEU A 401 -18.44 -8.76 -3.42
N PHE A 402 -17.82 -7.66 -3.04
CA PHE A 402 -17.07 -6.78 -3.94
C PHE A 402 -15.58 -7.10 -3.78
N ASN A 403 -14.99 -7.76 -4.79
CA ASN A 403 -13.59 -8.17 -4.77
C ASN A 403 -12.68 -7.13 -5.44
N GLY A 404 -11.99 -6.33 -4.65
CA GLY A 404 -11.06 -5.30 -5.12
C GLY A 404 -9.84 -5.83 -5.89
N SER A 405 -9.54 -7.12 -5.76
CA SER A 405 -8.38 -7.77 -6.42
C SER A 405 -8.70 -8.32 -7.81
N ASP A 406 -9.98 -8.51 -8.15
CA ASP A 406 -10.39 -9.08 -9.42
C ASP A 406 -10.65 -7.99 -10.46
N THR A 407 -9.87 -7.97 -11.54
CA THR A 407 -10.03 -6.99 -12.61
C THR A 407 -11.26 -7.21 -13.48
N GLY A 408 -11.93 -8.36 -13.34
CA GLY A 408 -13.10 -8.74 -14.16
C GLY A 408 -12.77 -9.06 -15.61
N GLN A 409 -11.49 -9.11 -15.99
CA GLN A 409 -11.06 -9.44 -17.35
C GLN A 409 -11.14 -10.95 -17.62
N PRO A 410 -11.40 -11.38 -18.88
CA PRO A 410 -11.33 -12.78 -19.26
C PRO A 410 -9.98 -13.41 -18.88
N GLY A 411 -10.03 -14.62 -18.31
CA GLY A 411 -8.81 -15.30 -17.80
C GLY A 411 -8.34 -14.79 -16.44
N SER A 412 -9.15 -13.98 -15.73
CA SER A 412 -8.87 -13.62 -14.33
C SER A 412 -8.63 -14.88 -13.48
N PRO A 413 -7.60 -14.89 -12.61
CA PRO A 413 -7.34 -16.01 -11.70
C PRO A 413 -8.44 -16.20 -10.65
N PHE A 414 -9.44 -15.30 -10.60
CA PHE A 414 -10.62 -15.38 -9.74
C PHE A 414 -11.85 -15.97 -10.41
N SER A 415 -11.79 -16.41 -11.68
CA SER A 415 -12.98 -16.93 -12.39
C SER A 415 -13.63 -18.14 -11.69
N GLY A 416 -12.84 -19.14 -11.31
CA GLY A 416 -13.33 -20.28 -10.51
C GLY A 416 -13.83 -19.85 -9.14
N PHE A 417 -13.12 -18.92 -8.50
CA PHE A 417 -13.51 -18.37 -7.19
C PHE A 417 -14.85 -17.65 -7.22
N ALA A 418 -15.12 -16.84 -8.26
CA ALA A 418 -16.39 -16.15 -8.44
C ALA A 418 -17.54 -17.16 -8.55
N ALA A 419 -17.36 -18.22 -9.34
CA ALA A 419 -18.36 -19.29 -9.47
C ALA A 419 -18.61 -20.02 -8.15
N ASP A 420 -17.56 -20.30 -7.36
CA ASP A 420 -17.69 -20.94 -6.04
C ASP A 420 -18.48 -20.05 -5.06
N VAL A 421 -18.21 -18.74 -5.07
CA VAL A 421 -18.92 -17.74 -4.24
C VAL A 421 -20.40 -17.65 -4.64
N GLU A 422 -20.69 -17.62 -5.94
CA GLU A 422 -22.06 -17.58 -6.46
C GLU A 422 -22.83 -18.87 -6.14
N ALA A 423 -22.19 -20.04 -6.28
CA ALA A 423 -22.77 -21.33 -5.90
C ALA A 423 -23.07 -21.40 -4.39
N ALA A 424 -22.32 -20.68 -3.56
CA ALA A 424 -22.58 -20.54 -2.13
C ALA A 424 -23.74 -19.58 -1.79
N GLY A 425 -24.38 -18.99 -2.81
CA GLY A 425 -25.52 -18.07 -2.66
C GLY A 425 -25.12 -16.63 -2.38
N ILE A 426 -23.88 -16.24 -2.68
CA ILE A 426 -23.38 -14.86 -2.50
C ILE A 426 -23.21 -14.24 -3.88
N ALA A 427 -23.81 -13.06 -4.11
CA ALA A 427 -23.59 -12.36 -5.37
C ALA A 427 -22.13 -11.86 -5.46
N TYR A 428 -21.49 -12.01 -6.61
CA TYR A 428 -20.10 -11.62 -6.81
C TYR A 428 -20.00 -10.37 -7.69
N HIS A 429 -19.13 -9.43 -7.32
CA HIS A 429 -18.82 -8.27 -8.12
C HIS A 429 -17.29 -8.06 -8.19
N PRO A 430 -16.68 -7.99 -9.39
CA PRO A 430 -15.27 -7.70 -9.53
C PRO A 430 -14.96 -6.24 -9.13
N ARG A 431 -13.69 -5.87 -9.14
CA ARG A 431 -13.23 -4.50 -8.83
C ARG A 431 -13.98 -3.49 -9.69
N CYS A 432 -14.45 -2.42 -9.05
CA CYS A 432 -15.06 -1.28 -9.73
C CYS A 432 -14.47 0.05 -9.20
N PRO A 433 -14.62 1.17 -9.93
CA PRO A 433 -14.23 2.48 -9.43
C PRO A 433 -14.94 2.84 -8.12
N LEU A 434 -14.25 3.53 -7.21
CA LEU A 434 -14.76 3.87 -5.87
C LEU A 434 -16.11 4.61 -5.93
N GLU A 435 -16.29 5.56 -6.84
CA GLU A 435 -17.55 6.30 -7.01
C GLU A 435 -18.71 5.42 -7.53
N ALA A 436 -18.41 4.39 -8.32
CA ALA A 436 -19.41 3.39 -8.70
C ALA A 436 -19.76 2.51 -7.50
N LEU A 437 -18.76 2.08 -6.72
CA LEU A 437 -18.98 1.33 -5.49
C LEU A 437 -19.86 2.12 -4.50
N ARG A 438 -19.53 3.39 -4.22
CA ARG A 438 -20.30 4.27 -3.33
C ARG A 438 -21.78 4.39 -3.73
N ARG A 439 -22.07 4.60 -5.01
CA ARG A 439 -23.45 4.63 -5.51
C ARG A 439 -24.16 3.30 -5.32
N THR A 440 -23.49 2.19 -5.58
CA THR A 440 -24.03 0.85 -5.41
C THR A 440 -24.30 0.55 -3.92
N LEU A 441 -23.41 0.97 -3.02
CA LEU A 441 -23.52 0.79 -1.58
C LEU A 441 -24.77 1.45 -0.98
N ALA A 442 -25.29 2.53 -1.58
CA ALA A 442 -26.53 3.17 -1.13
C ALA A 442 -27.74 2.22 -1.14
N GLY A 443 -27.72 1.19 -2.00
CA GLY A 443 -28.76 0.17 -2.11
C GLY A 443 -28.69 -0.96 -1.08
N PHE A 444 -27.72 -0.94 -0.17
CA PHE A 444 -27.56 -1.95 0.88
C PHE A 444 -28.11 -1.47 2.22
N ASP A 445 -28.46 -2.41 3.09
CA ASP A 445 -28.90 -2.10 4.46
C ASP A 445 -27.69 -2.01 5.40
N TYR A 446 -26.67 -2.85 5.19
CA TYR A 446 -25.42 -2.84 5.96
C TYR A 446 -24.18 -3.10 5.10
N GLY A 447 -23.05 -2.55 5.51
CA GLY A 447 -21.72 -2.97 5.10
C GLY A 447 -21.09 -3.88 6.16
N TRP A 448 -20.48 -4.99 5.77
CA TRP A 448 -19.81 -5.90 6.68
C TRP A 448 -18.33 -5.54 6.78
N VAL A 449 -17.88 -5.12 7.97
CA VAL A 449 -16.49 -4.83 8.27
C VAL A 449 -15.86 -6.08 8.87
N ARG A 450 -14.88 -6.63 8.15
CA ARG A 450 -14.18 -7.87 8.48
C ARG A 450 -13.60 -7.84 9.90
N ALA A 451 -13.89 -8.87 10.70
CA ALA A 451 -13.17 -9.15 11.93
C ALA A 451 -11.79 -9.75 11.62
N ALA A 452 -10.78 -9.39 12.41
CA ALA A 452 -9.47 -9.99 12.29
C ALA A 452 -9.40 -11.38 12.93
N GLY A 453 -10.15 -12.37 12.39
CA GLY A 453 -10.01 -13.79 12.75
C GLY A 453 -9.85 -14.05 14.25
N ASN A 454 -8.98 -15.00 14.60
CA ASN A 454 -8.61 -15.28 16.00
C ASN A 454 -7.36 -14.50 16.48
N ILE A 455 -6.81 -13.60 15.66
CA ILE A 455 -5.55 -12.92 15.96
C ILE A 455 -5.88 -11.48 16.35
N ARG A 456 -5.80 -11.18 17.65
CA ARG A 456 -5.89 -9.81 18.14
C ARG A 456 -4.50 -9.17 18.14
N THR A 457 -4.35 -8.07 17.42
CA THR A 457 -3.14 -7.23 17.40
C THR A 457 -3.41 -5.92 18.12
N ARG A 458 -2.35 -5.16 18.42
CA ARG A 458 -2.49 -3.80 18.95
C ARG A 458 -3.11 -2.84 17.92
N ASP A 459 -3.03 -3.14 16.62
CA ASP A 459 -3.70 -2.32 15.58
C ASP A 459 -5.21 -2.31 15.80
N HIS A 460 -5.79 -3.44 16.17
CA HIS A 460 -7.25 -3.55 16.27
C HIS A 460 -7.83 -2.64 17.35
N ASP A 461 -7.01 -2.25 18.34
CA ASP A 461 -7.45 -1.34 19.39
C ASP A 461 -7.59 0.12 18.89
N VAL A 462 -6.96 0.47 17.76
CA VAL A 462 -6.72 1.88 17.34
C VAL A 462 -7.05 2.19 15.88
N VAL A 463 -7.08 1.18 15.00
CA VAL A 463 -7.17 1.38 13.55
C VAL A 463 -8.60 1.65 13.10
N ILE A 464 -8.75 2.57 12.16
CA ILE A 464 -9.94 2.68 11.32
C ILE A 464 -9.65 1.99 9.97
N PRO A 465 -10.26 0.81 9.69
CA PRO A 465 -10.05 0.14 8.41
C PRO A 465 -10.58 0.99 7.24
N ALA A 466 -9.89 0.97 6.09
CA ALA A 466 -10.36 1.69 4.91
C ALA A 466 -11.75 1.24 4.44
N THR A 467 -12.10 -0.04 4.63
CA THR A 467 -13.45 -0.56 4.37
C THR A 467 -14.50 0.08 5.28
N PHE A 468 -14.19 0.32 6.56
CA PHE A 468 -15.08 1.02 7.48
C PHE A 468 -15.34 2.45 7.00
N SER A 469 -14.28 3.21 6.72
CA SER A 469 -14.43 4.59 6.22
C SER A 469 -15.14 4.66 4.88
N SER A 470 -14.96 3.66 4.01
CA SER A 470 -15.67 3.57 2.73
C SER A 470 -17.18 3.45 2.93
N TYR A 471 -17.63 2.57 3.84
CA TYR A 471 -19.06 2.45 4.17
C TYR A 471 -19.59 3.70 4.88
N ALA A 472 -18.84 4.24 5.84
CA ALA A 472 -19.21 5.48 6.52
C ALA A 472 -19.37 6.65 5.54
N SER A 473 -18.45 6.78 4.56
CA SER A 473 -18.53 7.80 3.50
C SER A 473 -19.78 7.69 2.62
N ALA A 474 -20.33 6.48 2.51
CA ALA A 474 -21.57 6.21 1.79
C ALA A 474 -22.82 6.34 2.69
N GLY A 475 -22.66 6.74 3.96
CA GLY A 475 -23.75 6.77 4.95
C GLY A 475 -24.33 5.39 5.26
N LEU A 476 -23.57 4.31 4.99
CA LEU A 476 -24.01 2.94 5.14
C LEU A 476 -23.71 2.45 6.57
N PRO A 477 -24.73 2.00 7.33
CA PRO A 477 -24.51 1.34 8.61
C PRO A 477 -23.62 0.11 8.49
N VAL A 478 -22.90 -0.24 9.55
CA VAL A 478 -21.96 -1.37 9.49
C VAL A 478 -22.32 -2.50 10.44
N VAL A 479 -22.00 -3.74 10.05
CA VAL A 479 -21.82 -4.84 10.98
C VAL A 479 -20.32 -4.97 11.23
N ILE A 480 -19.90 -4.82 12.49
CA ILE A 480 -18.49 -4.80 12.87
C ILE A 480 -18.26 -5.69 14.10
N HIS A 481 -17.09 -6.31 14.16
CA HIS A 481 -16.68 -7.08 15.32
C HIS A 481 -15.98 -6.18 16.35
N ASP A 482 -16.24 -6.41 17.63
CA ASP A 482 -15.75 -5.60 18.75
C ASP A 482 -14.22 -5.63 18.95
N CYS A 483 -13.54 -6.64 18.41
CA CYS A 483 -12.08 -6.65 18.32
C CYS A 483 -11.49 -5.40 17.64
N LEU A 484 -12.21 -4.77 16.71
CA LEU A 484 -11.84 -3.47 16.13
C LEU A 484 -12.33 -2.34 17.05
N ILE A 485 -11.71 -2.20 18.23
CA ILE A 485 -12.25 -1.44 19.38
C ILE A 485 -12.64 -0.02 18.99
N HIS A 486 -11.69 0.77 18.47
CA HIS A 486 -11.94 2.18 18.16
C HIS A 486 -13.08 2.36 17.15
N ALA A 487 -13.08 1.58 16.06
CA ALA A 487 -14.15 1.61 15.08
C ALA A 487 -15.50 1.13 15.66
N ALA A 488 -15.50 0.09 16.50
CA ALA A 488 -16.71 -0.42 17.15
C ALA A 488 -17.27 0.57 18.18
N GLU A 489 -16.43 1.31 18.90
CA GLU A 489 -16.84 2.39 19.81
C GLU A 489 -17.53 3.53 19.07
N LEU A 490 -17.03 3.94 17.89
CA LEU A 490 -17.73 4.89 17.04
C LEU A 490 -19.12 4.37 16.65
N VAL A 491 -19.22 3.11 16.24
CA VAL A 491 -20.53 2.50 15.89
C VAL A 491 -21.49 2.53 17.07
N ARG A 492 -21.05 2.17 18.27
CA ARG A 492 -21.89 2.23 19.48
C ARG A 492 -22.30 3.66 19.83
N ARG A 493 -21.34 4.61 19.80
CA ARG A 493 -21.56 6.02 20.17
C ARG A 493 -22.64 6.66 19.32
N PHE A 494 -22.65 6.39 18.03
CA PHE A 494 -23.59 7.01 17.09
C PHE A 494 -24.82 6.15 16.78
N ASP A 495 -24.85 4.91 17.28
CA ASP A 495 -25.86 3.91 16.93
C ASP A 495 -25.88 3.63 15.42
N ALA A 496 -24.68 3.51 14.83
CA ALA A 496 -24.44 3.48 13.39
C ALA A 496 -24.35 2.06 12.80
N GLY A 497 -24.89 1.04 13.50
CA GLY A 497 -24.71 -0.34 13.07
C GLY A 497 -24.89 -1.39 14.16
N ILE A 498 -24.44 -2.60 13.85
CA ILE A 498 -24.45 -3.75 14.75
C ILE A 498 -23.00 -4.04 15.16
N VAL A 499 -22.75 -4.06 16.46
CA VAL A 499 -21.48 -4.54 17.01
C VAL A 499 -21.63 -5.96 17.51
N VAL A 500 -20.77 -6.83 17.01
CA VAL A 500 -20.75 -8.26 17.26
C VAL A 500 -19.60 -8.57 18.21
N SER A 501 -19.85 -9.42 19.21
CA SER A 501 -18.87 -9.78 20.23
C SER A 501 -18.48 -11.26 20.18
N GLY A 502 -17.21 -11.54 20.42
CA GLY A 502 -16.68 -12.90 20.46
C GLY A 502 -16.83 -13.65 19.12
N SER A 503 -16.98 -14.96 19.15
CA SER A 503 -17.14 -15.76 17.93
C SER A 503 -18.59 -16.21 17.77
N PRO A 504 -19.52 -15.33 17.33
CA PRO A 504 -20.91 -15.70 17.24
C PRO A 504 -21.13 -16.80 16.19
N SER A 505 -22.12 -17.62 16.46
CA SER A 505 -22.69 -18.53 15.48
C SER A 505 -23.40 -17.77 14.35
N PRO A 506 -23.57 -18.40 13.17
CA PRO A 506 -24.42 -17.84 12.10
C PRO A 506 -25.84 -17.51 12.57
N ASP A 507 -26.41 -18.30 13.48
CA ASP A 507 -27.78 -18.10 13.97
C ASP A 507 -27.90 -16.86 14.87
N GLU A 508 -26.89 -16.58 15.70
CA GLU A 508 -26.82 -15.36 16.51
C GLU A 508 -26.73 -14.11 15.64
N ILE A 509 -25.87 -14.12 14.62
CA ILE A 509 -25.77 -13.01 13.66
C ILE A 509 -27.08 -12.86 12.88
N ALA A 510 -27.70 -13.96 12.46
CA ALA A 510 -28.97 -13.94 11.76
C ALA A 510 -30.09 -13.35 12.63
N ALA A 511 -30.11 -13.65 13.93
CA ALA A 511 -31.05 -13.07 14.88
C ALA A 511 -30.84 -11.55 15.02
N LEU A 512 -29.58 -11.10 15.15
CA LEU A 512 -29.23 -9.68 15.19
C LEU A 512 -29.67 -8.94 13.92
N LEU A 513 -29.41 -9.51 12.74
CA LEU A 513 -29.82 -8.91 11.47
C LEU A 513 -31.34 -8.80 11.32
N ARG A 514 -32.09 -9.82 11.77
CA ARG A 514 -33.56 -9.82 11.68
C ARG A 514 -34.21 -8.80 12.62
N SER A 515 -33.65 -8.60 13.81
CA SER A 515 -34.17 -7.66 14.82
C SER A 515 -33.70 -6.22 14.59
N ALA A 516 -32.67 -6.00 13.77
CA ALA A 516 -32.11 -4.68 13.56
C ALA A 516 -33.04 -3.73 12.79
N ASP A 517 -33.13 -2.50 13.31
CA ASP A 517 -33.77 -1.36 12.65
C ASP A 517 -32.75 -0.65 11.75
N ALA A 518 -32.72 -1.06 10.48
CA ALA A 518 -31.80 -0.51 9.49
C ALA A 518 -32.03 0.99 9.24
N ARG A 519 -33.24 1.51 9.44
CA ARG A 519 -33.53 2.94 9.28
C ARG A 519 -32.91 3.73 10.42
N ARG A 520 -33.13 3.30 11.66
CA ARG A 520 -32.50 3.90 12.84
C ARG A 520 -30.97 3.88 12.74
N HIS A 521 -30.38 2.75 12.34
CA HIS A 521 -28.92 2.69 12.18
C HIS A 521 -28.41 3.60 11.05
N ARG A 522 -29.19 3.81 9.98
CA ARG A 522 -28.84 4.75 8.90
C ARG A 522 -28.82 6.20 9.39
N GLU A 523 -29.77 6.59 10.23
CA GLU A 523 -29.73 7.91 10.90
C GLU A 523 -28.48 8.04 11.79
N GLY A 524 -28.11 6.99 12.51
CA GLY A 524 -26.87 6.93 13.28
C GLY A 524 -25.61 7.06 12.43
N ALA A 525 -25.55 6.33 11.31
CA ALA A 525 -24.45 6.42 10.36
C ALA A 525 -24.32 7.82 9.74
N GLY A 526 -25.44 8.51 9.48
CA GLY A 526 -25.44 9.92 9.06
C GLY A 526 -24.79 10.85 10.09
N ARG A 527 -25.21 10.77 11.37
CA ARG A 527 -24.60 11.56 12.45
C ARG A 527 -23.11 11.25 12.64
N MET A 528 -22.73 9.97 12.51
CA MET A 528 -21.33 9.55 12.56
C MET A 528 -20.53 10.17 11.43
N LEU A 529 -21.04 10.14 10.20
CA LEU A 529 -20.40 10.74 9.03
C LEU A 529 -20.21 12.25 9.21
N ASP A 530 -21.22 12.97 9.70
CA ASP A 530 -21.12 14.42 9.95
C ASP A 530 -20.07 14.74 11.02
N TRP A 531 -20.00 13.94 12.09
CA TRP A 531 -18.97 14.08 13.10
C TRP A 531 -17.56 13.80 12.53
N MET A 532 -17.40 12.74 11.73
CA MET A 532 -16.12 12.40 11.08
C MET A 532 -15.66 13.51 10.11
N ARG A 533 -16.59 14.12 9.35
CA ARG A 533 -16.29 15.30 8.51
C ARG A 533 -15.82 16.48 9.34
N ALA A 534 -16.57 16.85 10.38
CA ALA A 534 -16.19 17.95 11.27
C ALA A 534 -14.82 17.73 11.91
N HIS A 535 -14.52 16.48 12.31
CA HIS A 535 -13.21 16.08 12.82
C HIS A 535 -12.10 16.26 11.75
N ASN A 536 -12.31 15.77 10.54
CA ASN A 536 -11.36 15.95 9.44
C ASN A 536 -11.09 17.43 9.12
N HIS A 537 -12.13 18.28 9.14
CA HIS A 537 -11.98 19.73 8.96
C HIS A 537 -11.12 20.35 10.06
N ALA A 538 -11.42 20.04 11.33
CA ALA A 538 -10.62 20.53 12.44
C ALA A 538 -9.15 20.07 12.31
N THR A 539 -8.92 18.83 11.87
CA THR A 539 -7.56 18.32 11.65
C THR A 539 -6.84 19.07 10.52
N ALA A 540 -7.50 19.30 9.39
CA ALA A 540 -6.94 20.06 8.27
C ALA A 540 -6.66 21.52 8.65
N ASP A 541 -7.50 22.14 9.48
CA ASP A 541 -7.30 23.50 9.98
C ASP A 541 -6.07 23.62 10.87
N VAL A 542 -5.83 22.67 11.76
CA VAL A 542 -4.60 22.64 12.57
C VAL A 542 -3.36 22.53 11.69
N LEU A 543 -3.38 21.66 10.67
CA LEU A 543 -2.30 21.55 9.69
C LEU A 543 -2.04 22.88 8.97
N ARG A 544 -3.12 23.52 8.49
CA ARG A 544 -3.07 24.80 7.76
C ARG A 544 -2.53 25.94 8.61
N ILE A 545 -3.00 26.07 9.86
CA ILE A 545 -2.55 27.12 10.79
C ILE A 545 -1.08 26.92 11.15
N ARG A 546 -0.67 25.68 11.44
CA ARG A 546 0.68 25.39 11.96
C ARG A 546 1.75 25.37 10.87
N PHE A 547 1.42 24.90 9.67
CA PHE A 547 2.42 24.61 8.63
C PHE A 547 2.11 25.25 7.27
N GLY A 548 0.85 25.58 7.00
CA GLY A 548 0.41 26.14 5.71
C GLY A 548 0.62 27.64 5.56
N GLN A 549 0.68 28.38 6.67
CA GLN A 549 0.87 29.83 6.64
C GLN A 549 2.36 30.20 6.65
N ASP A 550 2.77 31.06 5.72
CA ASP A 550 3.94 31.91 5.88
C ASP A 550 3.61 32.94 6.96
N THR A 551 3.61 32.52 8.22
CA THR A 551 3.76 33.45 9.32
C THR A 551 5.18 33.99 9.22
N GLY A 552 5.37 34.98 8.35
CA GLY A 552 6.53 35.85 8.42
C GLY A 552 6.61 36.34 9.86
N ASN A 553 7.72 36.06 10.54
CA ASN A 553 7.95 36.39 11.95
C ASN A 553 7.39 37.78 12.32
N SER A 554 6.17 37.81 12.85
CA SER A 554 5.60 38.94 13.59
C SER A 554 5.06 38.50 14.96
N PHE A 555 5.29 37.25 15.36
CA PHE A 555 4.97 36.72 16.70
C PHE A 555 6.20 36.61 17.62
N GLY A 556 7.18 37.50 17.42
CA GLY A 556 8.35 37.62 18.28
C GLY A 556 8.52 39.04 18.77
N GLN A 557 7.62 39.49 19.67
CA GLN A 557 7.82 40.53 20.69
C GLN A 557 6.48 40.81 21.39
N GLN A 558 6.02 39.88 22.22
CA GLN A 558 5.16 40.14 23.38
C GLN A 558 5.06 38.86 24.21
N GLU A 559 6.14 38.54 24.91
CA GLU A 559 6.13 38.00 26.28
C GLU A 559 7.32 38.60 27.03
#